data_AF-A0A8T5AW41-F1
#
_entry.id   AF-A0A8T5AW41-F1
#
_cell.length_a   1.000
_cell.length_b   1.000
_cell.length_c   1.000
_cell.angle_alpha   90.00
_cell.angle_beta   90.00
_cell.angle_gamma   90.00
#
_symmetry.space_group_name_H-M   'P 1'
#
loop_
_entity.id
_entity.type
_entity.pdbx_description
1 polymer ?
#
loop_
_entity_poly.entity_id
_entity_poly.type
_entity_poly.pdbx_seq_one_letter_code
_entity_poly.pdbx_strand_id
1 'polypeptide(L)'
;MAEVSSAAFLVGWALIIFGAMLSFIAAIIMFLKGIRNRRVRGIRGGCLVMLGPIPIIFGTDRESIMILIILSIVLMIVAFVFMVVLGWLSLVKWS
;
A
#
# COMPACT_ATOMS: atom_id res chain seq x y z
N MET A 1 -1.87 5.75 41.86
CA MET A 1 -1.61 6.41 40.56
C MET A 1 -0.90 5.49 39.56
N ALA A 2 0.06 4.65 39.98
CA ALA A 2 0.75 3.71 39.09
C ALA A 2 -0.16 2.62 38.47
N GLU A 3 -1.12 2.06 39.23
CA GLU A 3 -2.02 0.99 38.73
C GLU A 3 -2.99 1.46 37.63
N VAL A 4 -3.42 2.73 37.68
CA VAL A 4 -4.32 3.30 36.67
C VAL A 4 -3.57 3.51 35.35
N SER A 5 -2.27 3.82 35.41
CA SER A 5 -1.43 4.01 34.22
C SER A 5 -1.16 2.69 33.48
N SER A 6 -0.95 1.59 34.20
CA SER A 6 -0.75 0.27 33.61
C SER A 6 -2.05 -0.29 33.02
N ALA A 7 -3.19 -0.07 33.69
CA ALA A 7 -4.50 -0.45 33.16
C ALA A 7 -4.85 0.31 31.87
N ALA A 8 -4.63 1.63 31.84
CA ALA A 8 -4.86 2.44 30.64
C ALA A 8 -3.98 2.00 29.46
N PHE A 9 -2.71 1.67 29.72
CA PHE A 9 -1.79 1.16 28.71
C PHE A 9 -2.25 -0.18 28.14
N LEU A 10 -2.69 -1.11 28.98
CA LEU A 10 -3.14 -2.45 28.57
C LEU A 10 -4.43 -2.37 27.74
N VAL A 11 -5.38 -1.51 28.15
CA VAL A 11 -6.61 -1.25 27.38
C VAL A 11 -6.29 -0.61 26.03
N GLY A 12 -5.37 0.36 25.98
CA GLY A 12 -4.93 0.97 24.73
C GLY A 12 -4.33 -0.03 23.75
N TRP A 13 -3.41 -0.89 24.22
CA TRP A 13 -2.82 -1.94 23.39
C TRP A 13 -3.84 -2.97 22.92
N ALA A 14 -4.77 -3.39 23.79
CA ALA A 14 -5.84 -4.30 23.43
C ALA A 14 -6.72 -3.73 22.30
N LEU A 15 -7.07 -2.44 22.38
CA LEU A 15 -7.85 -1.74 21.34
C LEU A 15 -7.12 -1.64 20.00
N ILE A 16 -5.81 -1.37 20.00
CA ILE A 16 -5.01 -1.31 18.77
C ILE A 16 -4.99 -2.68 18.08
N ILE A 17 -4.68 -3.74 18.83
CA ILE A 17 -4.63 -5.10 18.29
C ILE A 17 -6.01 -5.52 17.78
N PHE A 18 -7.06 -5.21 18.54
CA PHE A 18 -8.43 -5.55 18.16
C PHE A 18 -8.88 -4.81 16.88
N GLY A 19 -8.58 -3.52 16.78
CA GLY A 19 -8.86 -2.73 15.58
C GLY A 19 -8.09 -3.22 14.34
N ALA A 20 -6.80 -3.57 14.51
CA ALA A 20 -6.00 -4.16 13.44
C ALA A 20 -6.58 -5.52 12.99
N MET A 21 -6.99 -6.36 13.93
CA MET A 21 -7.56 -7.67 13.65
C MET A 21 -8.91 -7.56 12.91
N LEU A 22 -9.78 -6.64 13.33
CA LEU A 22 -11.05 -6.36 12.62
C LEU A 22 -10.81 -5.87 11.19
N SER A 23 -9.85 -4.97 10.99
CA SER A 23 -9.48 -4.45 9.67
C SER A 23 -8.99 -5.57 8.76
N PHE A 24 -8.18 -6.48 9.29
CA PHE A 24 -7.66 -7.63 8.57
C PHE A 24 -8.78 -8.61 8.17
N ILE A 25 -9.70 -8.92 9.08
CA ILE A 25 -10.86 -9.78 8.80
C ILE A 25 -11.75 -9.15 7.72
N ALA A 26 -12.02 -7.84 7.81
CA ALA A 26 -12.82 -7.12 6.82
C ALA A 26 -12.17 -7.16 5.42
N ALA A 27 -10.86 -6.93 5.35
CA ALA A 27 -10.10 -7.00 4.09
C ALA A 27 -10.17 -8.40 3.47
N ILE A 28 -10.03 -9.46 4.28
CA ILE A 28 -10.16 -10.85 3.82
C ILE A 28 -11.58 -11.12 3.29
N ILE A 29 -12.61 -10.72 4.02
CA ILE A 29 -14.00 -10.91 3.58
C ILE A 29 -14.28 -10.17 2.27
N MET A 30 -13.78 -8.93 2.12
CA MET A 30 -13.91 -8.16 0.89
C MET A 30 -13.18 -8.83 -0.29
N PHE A 31 -11.97 -9.32 -0.07
CA PHE A 31 -11.19 -10.05 -1.06
C PHE A 31 -11.89 -11.34 -1.50
N LEU A 32 -12.35 -12.15 -0.55
CA LEU A 32 -13.07 -13.40 -0.83
C LEU A 32 -14.42 -13.17 -1.51
N LYS A 33 -15.17 -12.11 -1.12
CA LYS A 33 -16.39 -11.70 -1.82
C LYS A 33 -16.10 -11.27 -3.26
N GLY A 34 -15.02 -10.53 -3.50
CA GLY A 34 -14.55 -10.14 -4.84
C GLY A 34 -14.24 -11.34 -5.73
N ILE A 35 -13.67 -12.41 -5.15
CA ILE A 35 -13.39 -13.66 -5.88
C ILE A 35 -14.66 -14.47 -6.16
N ARG A 36 -15.59 -14.55 -5.20
CA ARG A 36 -16.83 -15.34 -5.34
C ARG A 36 -17.81 -14.75 -6.36
N ASN A 37 -17.79 -13.44 -6.57
CA ASN A 37 -18.73 -12.74 -7.46
C ASN A 37 -18.36 -12.79 -8.96
N ARG A 38 -17.45 -13.70 -9.37
CA ARG A 38 -16.97 -13.86 -10.76
C ARG A 38 -17.97 -14.40 -11.79
N ARG A 39 -19.24 -14.62 -11.44
CA ARG A 39 -20.25 -15.12 -12.39
C ARG A 39 -20.78 -14.07 -13.37
N VAL A 40 -20.43 -12.79 -13.23
CA VAL A 40 -20.91 -11.74 -14.14
C VAL A 40 -19.75 -10.84 -14.56
N ARG A 41 -19.22 -11.12 -15.76
CA ARG A 41 -18.18 -10.36 -16.50
C ARG A 41 -16.79 -10.35 -15.84
N GLY A 42 -15.78 -10.72 -16.63
CA GLY A 42 -14.39 -10.94 -16.22
C GLY A 42 -13.88 -9.87 -15.26
N ILE A 43 -13.24 -10.32 -14.17
CA ILE A 43 -12.58 -9.43 -13.22
C ILE A 43 -11.67 -8.49 -14.00
N ARG A 44 -12.04 -7.22 -14.02
CA ARG A 44 -11.23 -6.12 -14.51
C ARG A 44 -10.28 -5.75 -13.39
N GLY A 45 -9.08 -6.30 -13.45
CA GLY A 45 -8.05 -6.11 -12.43
C GLY A 45 -6.71 -5.91 -13.13
N GLY A 46 -5.83 -5.15 -12.49
CA GLY A 46 -4.44 -5.03 -12.91
C GLY A 46 -3.52 -5.19 -11.72
N CYS A 47 -2.30 -5.62 -12.00
CA CYS A 47 -1.21 -5.78 -11.07
C CYS A 47 -0.04 -4.95 -11.61
N LEU A 48 0.52 -4.07 -10.78
CA LEU A 48 1.77 -3.37 -11.03
C LEU A 48 2.81 -3.95 -10.07
N VAL A 49 3.87 -4.53 -10.62
CA VAL A 49 5.02 -5.02 -9.87
C VAL A 49 6.22 -4.15 -10.24
N MET A 50 6.77 -3.40 -9.29
CA MET A 50 8.00 -2.64 -9.52
C MET A 50 9.21 -3.52 -9.16
N LEU A 51 9.93 -4.02 -10.18
CA LEU A 51 11.21 -4.69 -10.00
C LEU A 51 12.32 -3.65 -10.16
N GLY A 52 12.72 -3.05 -9.03
CA GLY A 52 13.60 -1.88 -9.06
C GLY A 52 12.95 -0.73 -9.86
N PRO A 53 13.72 0.05 -10.64
CA PRO A 53 13.18 1.15 -11.46
C PRO A 53 12.39 0.67 -12.69
N ILE A 54 12.13 -0.64 -12.84
CA ILE A 54 11.41 -1.19 -13.99
C ILE A 54 10.00 -1.60 -13.54
N PRO A 55 8.94 -0.83 -13.91
CA PRO A 55 7.56 -1.20 -13.62
C PRO A 55 7.08 -2.28 -14.59
N ILE A 56 6.56 -3.39 -14.05
CA ILE A 56 5.92 -4.46 -14.81
C ILE A 56 4.41 -4.39 -14.56
N ILE A 57 3.65 -4.09 -15.61
CA ILE A 57 2.20 -3.90 -15.52
C ILE A 57 1.50 -5.06 -16.22
N PHE A 58 0.66 -5.77 -15.48
CA PHE A 58 -0.27 -6.76 -16.00
C PHE A 58 -1.69 -6.29 -15.74
N GLY A 59 -2.61 -6.54 -16.67
CA GLY A 59 -4.01 -6.25 -16.41
C GLY A 59 -4.92 -6.91 -17.43
N THR A 60 -6.15 -7.13 -17.00
CA THR A 60 -7.22 -7.71 -17.82
C THR A 60 -8.10 -6.64 -18.44
N ASP A 61 -7.93 -5.37 -18.03
CA ASP A 61 -8.74 -4.23 -18.47
C ASP A 61 -7.86 -3.06 -18.90
N ARG A 62 -8.16 -2.50 -20.08
CA ARG A 62 -7.36 -1.44 -20.70
C ARG A 62 -7.39 -0.13 -19.90
N GLU A 63 -8.52 0.20 -19.28
CA GLU A 63 -8.61 1.41 -18.45
C GLU A 63 -7.77 1.25 -17.18
N SER A 64 -7.88 0.09 -16.52
CA SER A 64 -7.04 -0.22 -15.36
C SER A 64 -5.55 -0.15 -15.71
N ILE A 65 -5.13 -0.72 -16.84
CA ILE A 65 -3.74 -0.66 -17.30
C ILE A 65 -3.28 0.80 -17.53
N MET A 66 -4.10 1.64 -18.17
CA MET A 66 -3.75 3.05 -18.37
C MET A 66 -3.54 3.80 -17.05
N ILE A 67 -4.44 3.59 -16.08
CA ILE A 67 -4.31 4.17 -14.75
C ILE A 67 -3.02 3.69 -14.06
N LEU A 68 -2.72 2.39 -14.15
CA LEU A 68 -1.50 1.78 -13.58
C LEU A 68 -0.23 2.34 -14.24
N ILE A 69 -0.23 2.55 -15.56
CA ILE A 69 0.90 3.15 -16.28
C ILE A 69 1.14 4.58 -15.78
N ILE A 70 0.10 5.43 -15.78
CA ILE A 70 0.22 6.83 -15.34
C ILE A 70 0.72 6.88 -13.89
N LEU A 71 0.12 6.09 -13.01
CA LEU A 71 0.51 6.00 -11.61
C LEU A 71 1.98 5.55 -11.47
N SER A 72 2.40 4.53 -12.22
CA SER A 72 3.78 4.03 -12.17
C SER A 72 4.81 5.06 -12.63
N ILE A 73 4.50 5.86 -13.65
CA ILE A 73 5.37 6.92 -14.15
C ILE A 73 5.46 8.04 -13.12
N VAL A 74 4.32 8.48 -12.57
CA VAL A 74 4.30 9.49 -11.52
C VAL A 74 5.13 9.03 -10.32
N LEU A 75 4.95 7.78 -9.88
CA LEU A 75 5.69 7.22 -8.75
C LEU A 75 7.20 7.11 -9.05
N MET A 76 7.57 6.75 -10.29
CA MET A 76 8.96 6.72 -10.74
C MET A 76 9.62 8.09 -10.67
N ILE A 77 8.93 9.13 -11.15
CA ILE A 77 9.42 10.50 -11.11
C ILE A 77 9.58 10.95 -9.66
N VAL A 78 8.58 10.70 -8.81
CA VAL A 78 8.65 11.04 -7.38
C VAL A 78 9.83 10.35 -6.71
N ALA A 79 10.03 9.05 -6.96
CA ALA A 79 11.14 8.28 -6.41
C ALA A 79 12.50 8.80 -6.91
N PHE A 80 12.60 9.14 -8.20
CA PHE A 80 13.81 9.68 -8.80
C PHE A 80 14.17 11.05 -8.21
N VAL A 81 13.18 11.95 -8.10
CA VAL A 81 13.35 13.26 -7.46
C VAL A 81 13.78 13.08 -6.00
N PHE A 82 13.13 12.18 -5.26
CA PHE A 82 13.53 11.88 -3.88
C PHE A 82 14.97 11.39 -3.81
N MET A 83 15.39 10.47 -4.68
CA MET A 83 16.75 9.94 -4.70
C MET A 83 17.78 11.03 -5.02
N VAL A 84 17.50 11.88 -6.02
CA VAL A 84 18.40 12.97 -6.41
C VAL A 84 18.47 14.03 -5.32
N VAL A 85 17.33 14.45 -4.76
CA VAL A 85 17.29 15.47 -3.70
C VAL A 85 17.95 14.95 -2.42
N LEU A 86 17.61 13.74 -1.98
CA LEU A 86 18.19 13.14 -0.78
C LEU A 86 19.68 12.84 -0.96
N GLY A 87 20.09 12.40 -2.15
CA GLY A 87 21.49 12.18 -2.52
C GLY A 87 22.29 13.48 -2.62
N TRP A 88 21.72 14.54 -3.19
CA TRP A 88 22.35 15.86 -3.22
C TRP A 88 22.52 16.43 -1.80
N LEU A 89 21.49 16.28 -0.95
CA LEU A 89 21.53 16.71 0.44
C LEU A 89 22.60 15.95 1.25
N SER A 90 22.82 14.67 0.95
CA SER A 90 23.82 13.86 1.63
C SER A 90 25.26 14.23 1.23
N LEU A 91 25.48 14.67 -0.02
CA LEU A 91 26.78 15.16 -0.50
C LEU A 91 27.12 16.56 0.04
N VAL A 92 26.12 17.44 0.18
CA VAL A 92 26.30 18.78 0.77
C VAL A 92 26.70 18.72 2.25
N LYS A 93 26.33 17.66 2.96
CA LYS A 93 26.56 17.53 4.41
C LYS A 93 28.00 17.20 4.81
N TRP A 94 28.92 17.04 3.84
CA TRP A 94 30.34 16.68 4.07
C TRP A 94 31.35 17.67 3.48
N SER A 95 30.92 18.85 3.02
CA SER A 95 31.82 19.95 2.61
C SER A 95 31.85 21.09 3.62
#